data_AF-A0A949NCV1-F1
#
_entry.id   AF-A0A949NCV1-F1
#
_cell.length_a   1.000
_cell.length_b   1.000
_cell.length_c   1.000
_cell.angle_alpha   90.00
_cell.angle_beta   90.00
_cell.angle_gamma   90.00
#
_symmetry.space_group_name_H-M   'P 1'
#
loop_
_entity.id
_entity.type
_entity.pdbx_description
1 polymer ?
#
loop_
_entity_poly.entity_id
_entity_poly.type
_entity_poly.pdbx_seq_one_letter_code
_entity_poly.pdbx_strand_id
1 'polypeptide(L)'
;MVETGPSWNRSADLLSAAVACVQSDQPDVQSLLILPEPDDVQSVASLSGDSLGGHNPDGLRIVHLGPAGDARTEAPAVSTGPDVVVTTPQRLIDHIRRDNIDLSRVAVCVLNPPTGKSIGQFSADLHYIYTKFDRQPTTILFTRAESDEMAGIEDLIRRPATVSLEDADPPKSDPSREPKQEQTEMANSDLPFDPESTAQQLRDIVRRIHEEEDPAEMNQYKRFIKKHVSIFARGYFTAYLFKQLAGGSTLSSNQKSIFVSAGRNRRVHARDLVTLFTSADGVTRDDIGQIKVLDNYSFVELDAAKAKQAIEDLNGTDFRGRKLTVNYARKK
;
A
#
# COMPACT_ATOMS: atom_id res chain seq x y z
N MET A 1 -20.75 -10.78 -9.50
CA MET A 1 -21.87 -9.90 -9.89
C MET A 1 -23.15 -10.59 -9.46
N VAL A 2 -24.03 -9.88 -8.77
CA VAL A 2 -25.29 -10.39 -8.25
C VAL A 2 -26.40 -9.64 -8.95
N GLU A 3 -27.22 -10.34 -9.72
CA GLU A 3 -28.40 -9.78 -10.38
C GLU A 3 -29.58 -9.87 -9.42
N THR A 4 -30.20 -8.73 -9.14
CA THR A 4 -31.20 -8.60 -8.09
C THR A 4 -32.59 -8.37 -8.66
N GLY A 5 -33.58 -9.13 -8.17
CA GLY A 5 -34.98 -9.00 -8.59
C GLY A 5 -35.78 -7.90 -7.86
N PRO A 6 -37.07 -7.72 -8.19
CA PRO A 6 -37.93 -6.66 -7.64
C PRO A 6 -38.22 -6.78 -6.14
N SER A 7 -38.14 -7.99 -5.58
CA SER A 7 -38.42 -8.31 -4.17
C SER A 7 -37.17 -8.39 -3.29
N TRP A 8 -36.03 -7.90 -3.79
CA TRP A 8 -34.74 -7.98 -3.11
C TRP A 8 -34.68 -7.13 -1.83
N ASN A 9 -34.24 -7.72 -0.72
CA ASN A 9 -33.98 -7.01 0.55
C ASN A 9 -32.62 -6.30 0.50
N ARG A 10 -32.58 -5.24 -0.31
CA ARG A 10 -31.40 -4.45 -0.67
C ARG A 10 -30.43 -4.22 0.48
N SER A 11 -30.90 -3.62 1.57
CA SER A 11 -30.03 -3.19 2.66
C SER A 11 -29.46 -4.35 3.48
N ALA A 12 -30.24 -5.41 3.72
CA ALA A 12 -29.81 -6.55 4.53
C ALA A 12 -28.79 -7.43 3.79
N ASP A 13 -29.00 -7.66 2.49
CA ASP A 13 -28.11 -8.50 1.67
C ASP A 13 -26.79 -7.79 1.39
N LEU A 14 -26.82 -6.47 1.14
CA LEU A 14 -25.61 -5.66 1.00
C LEU A 14 -24.75 -5.67 2.27
N LEU A 15 -25.39 -5.50 3.43
CA LEU A 15 -24.69 -5.53 4.71
C LEU A 15 -24.13 -6.92 5.02
N SER A 16 -24.91 -7.97 4.76
CA SER A 16 -24.47 -9.35 4.94
C SER A 16 -23.25 -9.67 4.06
N ALA A 17 -23.26 -9.23 2.81
CA ALA A 17 -22.11 -9.40 1.91
C ALA A 17 -20.87 -8.61 2.38
N ALA A 18 -21.08 -7.41 2.94
CA ALA A 18 -19.98 -6.61 3.46
C ALA A 18 -19.35 -7.22 4.72
N VAL A 19 -20.15 -7.91 5.55
CA VAL A 19 -19.72 -8.50 6.81
C VAL A 19 -19.15 -9.92 6.65
N ALA A 20 -19.62 -10.70 5.69
CA ALA A 20 -19.32 -12.14 5.55
C ALA A 20 -17.82 -12.48 5.45
N CYS A 21 -16.97 -11.54 5.05
CA CYS A 21 -15.54 -11.75 4.85
C CYS A 21 -14.65 -11.03 5.88
N VAL A 22 -15.23 -10.50 6.96
CA VAL A 22 -14.53 -9.66 7.94
C VAL A 22 -14.14 -10.48 9.17
N GLN A 23 -12.91 -10.28 9.65
CA GLN A 23 -12.40 -10.91 10.86
C GLN A 23 -12.43 -9.90 12.02
N SER A 24 -13.04 -10.28 13.15
CA SER A 24 -13.25 -9.36 14.29
C SER A 24 -12.02 -9.12 15.17
N ASP A 25 -10.87 -9.73 14.84
CA ASP A 25 -9.66 -9.71 15.67
C ASP A 25 -8.67 -8.59 15.31
N GLN A 26 -8.93 -7.79 14.26
CA GLN A 26 -8.02 -6.72 13.82
C GLN A 26 -8.73 -5.36 13.62
N PRO A 27 -8.25 -4.28 14.27
CA PRO A 27 -8.94 -2.99 14.31
C PRO A 27 -8.68 -2.10 13.09
N ASP A 28 -8.92 -2.61 11.88
CA ASP A 28 -8.72 -1.89 10.62
C ASP A 28 -9.89 -2.09 9.66
N VAL A 29 -10.04 -1.17 8.70
CA VAL A 29 -11.09 -1.27 7.67
C VAL A 29 -10.79 -2.45 6.75
N GLN A 30 -11.59 -3.51 6.87
CA GLN A 30 -11.45 -4.73 6.07
C GLN A 30 -12.46 -4.77 4.92
N SER A 31 -13.60 -4.11 5.08
CA SER A 31 -14.68 -4.11 4.11
C SER A 31 -15.28 -2.73 3.90
N LEU A 32 -15.56 -2.43 2.63
CA LEU A 32 -16.25 -1.21 2.22
C LEU A 32 -17.59 -1.55 1.56
N LEU A 33 -18.65 -0.87 1.99
CA LEU A 33 -19.94 -0.84 1.30
C LEU A 33 -20.16 0.56 0.72
N ILE A 34 -20.08 0.67 -0.60
CA ILE A 34 -20.22 1.94 -1.32
C ILE A 34 -21.61 2.02 -1.97
N LEU A 35 -22.37 3.00 -1.51
CA LEU A 35 -23.76 3.26 -1.90
C LEU A 35 -23.87 4.59 -2.67
N PRO A 36 -24.85 4.75 -3.56
CA PRO A 36 -24.90 5.92 -4.43
C PRO A 36 -25.31 7.19 -3.67
N GLU A 37 -26.30 7.10 -2.80
CA GLU A 37 -26.87 8.26 -2.10
C GLU A 37 -26.77 8.14 -0.57
N PRO A 38 -26.73 9.26 0.18
CA PRO A 38 -26.75 9.25 1.64
C PRO A 38 -27.97 8.53 2.24
N ASP A 39 -29.12 8.58 1.56
CA ASP A 39 -30.35 7.90 1.99
C ASP A 39 -30.23 6.37 1.94
N ASP A 40 -29.43 5.84 1.01
CA ASP A 40 -29.12 4.41 0.97
C ASP A 40 -28.25 4.02 2.18
N VAL A 41 -27.29 4.87 2.55
CA VAL A 41 -26.45 4.67 3.75
C VAL A 41 -27.32 4.71 5.01
N GLN A 42 -28.27 5.65 5.10
CA GLN A 42 -29.21 5.73 6.22
C GLN A 42 -30.11 4.48 6.32
N SER A 43 -30.50 3.92 5.18
CA SER A 43 -31.32 2.71 5.11
C SER A 43 -30.57 1.48 5.63
N VAL A 44 -29.26 1.37 5.35
CA VAL A 44 -28.40 0.33 5.93
C VAL A 44 -28.15 0.57 7.41
N ALA A 45 -27.89 1.83 7.81
CA ALA A 45 -27.64 2.19 9.21
C ALA A 45 -28.81 1.84 10.15
N SER A 46 -30.04 1.90 9.63
CA SER A 46 -31.24 1.54 10.37
C SER A 46 -31.31 0.04 10.73
N LEU A 47 -30.56 -0.82 10.03
CA LEU A 47 -30.52 -2.27 10.27
C LEU A 47 -29.41 -2.70 11.23
N SER A 48 -28.28 -1.99 11.24
CA SER A 48 -27.09 -2.35 12.02
C SER A 48 -27.04 -1.76 13.44
N GLY A 49 -28.02 -0.93 13.81
CA GLY A 49 -28.04 -0.20 15.09
C GLY A 49 -27.10 1.00 15.11
N ASP A 50 -27.54 2.07 15.78
CA ASP A 50 -26.95 3.42 15.90
C ASP A 50 -26.38 4.09 14.64
N SER A 51 -26.89 5.29 14.35
CA SER A 51 -26.62 6.13 13.18
C SER A 51 -25.16 6.54 12.98
N LEU A 52 -24.27 6.25 13.92
CA LEU A 52 -22.86 6.63 13.92
C LEU A 52 -21.90 5.49 14.30
N GLY A 53 -22.40 4.30 14.59
CA GLY A 53 -21.58 3.17 15.02
C GLY A 53 -22.40 2.05 15.65
N GLY A 54 -22.59 0.95 14.92
CA GLY A 54 -23.29 -0.24 15.39
C GLY A 54 -22.32 -1.41 15.61
N HIS A 55 -22.68 -2.32 16.53
CA HIS A 55 -22.07 -3.65 16.58
C HIS A 55 -23.02 -4.64 15.91
N ASN A 56 -22.54 -5.41 14.93
CA ASN A 56 -23.29 -6.59 14.45
C ASN A 56 -23.40 -7.62 15.60
N PRO A 57 -24.37 -8.54 15.61
CA PRO A 57 -24.37 -9.76 16.47
C PRO A 57 -23.01 -10.47 16.58
N ASP A 58 -22.15 -10.36 15.56
CA ASP A 58 -20.80 -10.94 15.54
C ASP A 58 -19.70 -10.07 16.20
N GLY A 59 -20.07 -8.94 16.80
CA GLY A 59 -19.14 -8.02 17.49
C GLY A 59 -18.37 -7.06 16.59
N LEU A 60 -18.70 -7.01 15.29
CA LEU A 60 -18.04 -6.15 14.31
C LEU A 60 -18.47 -4.69 14.42
N ARG A 61 -17.52 -3.78 14.31
CA ARG A 61 -17.73 -2.32 14.35
C ARG A 61 -18.01 -1.80 12.96
N ILE A 62 -19.25 -1.36 12.76
CA ILE A 62 -19.74 -0.82 11.49
C ILE A 62 -19.91 0.70 11.64
N VAL A 63 -19.26 1.47 10.77
CA VAL A 63 -19.37 2.93 10.75
C VAL A 63 -20.04 3.41 9.46
N HIS A 64 -21.03 4.30 9.62
CA HIS A 64 -21.76 4.92 8.51
C HIS A 64 -21.26 6.35 8.28
N LEU A 65 -20.90 6.69 7.04
CA LEU A 65 -20.36 8.00 6.68
C LEU A 65 -21.28 8.67 5.65
N GLY A 66 -21.69 9.93 5.92
CA GLY A 66 -22.47 10.74 4.99
C GLY A 66 -23.95 11.02 5.30
N PRO A 67 -24.72 10.21 6.05
CA PRO A 67 -26.16 10.45 6.24
C PRO A 67 -26.54 11.78 6.91
N ALA A 68 -25.74 12.26 7.87
CA ALA A 68 -26.08 13.45 8.66
C ALA A 68 -24.87 14.32 9.08
N GLY A 69 -23.65 13.89 8.75
CA GLY A 69 -22.41 14.51 9.23
C GLY A 69 -21.50 15.00 8.11
N ASP A 70 -20.49 15.77 8.49
CA ASP A 70 -19.33 16.05 7.66
C ASP A 70 -18.13 15.19 8.08
N ALA A 71 -17.12 15.11 7.21
CA ALA A 71 -15.93 14.29 7.47
C ALA A 71 -15.17 14.68 8.76
N ARG A 72 -15.36 15.89 9.29
CA ARG A 72 -14.71 16.33 10.53
C ARG A 72 -15.46 15.81 11.76
N THR A 73 -16.79 15.82 11.72
CA THR A 73 -17.65 15.24 12.77
C THR A 73 -17.57 13.72 12.81
N GLU A 74 -17.29 13.08 11.68
CA GLU A 74 -17.19 11.63 11.55
C GLU A 74 -15.78 11.08 11.84
N ALA A 75 -14.75 11.93 11.79
CA ALA A 75 -13.36 11.52 12.01
C ALA A 75 -13.13 10.73 13.31
N PRO A 76 -13.73 11.08 14.47
CA PRO A 76 -13.60 10.27 15.68
C PRO A 76 -14.11 8.84 15.53
N ALA A 77 -15.23 8.64 14.83
CA ALA A 77 -15.81 7.31 14.61
C ALA A 77 -14.90 6.45 13.72
N VAL A 78 -14.33 7.03 12.67
CA VAL A 78 -13.36 6.34 11.80
C VAL A 78 -12.05 6.07 12.55
N SER A 79 -11.61 6.99 13.41
CA SER A 79 -10.37 6.83 14.21
C SER A 79 -10.45 5.70 15.23
N THR A 80 -11.65 5.19 15.53
CA THR A 80 -11.78 4.00 16.38
C THR A 80 -11.32 2.71 15.69
N GLY A 81 -11.07 2.75 14.37
CA GLY A 81 -10.65 1.60 13.57
C GLY A 81 -11.82 0.66 13.28
N PRO A 82 -12.82 1.08 12.48
CA PRO A 82 -13.97 0.25 12.16
C PRO A 82 -13.59 -0.93 11.26
N ASP A 83 -14.28 -2.05 11.43
CA ASP A 83 -14.05 -3.25 10.61
C ASP A 83 -14.76 -3.13 9.25
N VAL A 84 -15.92 -2.47 9.25
CA VAL A 84 -16.74 -2.18 8.05
C VAL A 84 -17.08 -0.70 7.97
N VAL A 85 -16.92 -0.12 6.79
CA VAL A 85 -17.35 1.25 6.51
C VAL A 85 -18.41 1.25 5.41
N VAL A 86 -19.57 1.84 5.72
CA VAL A 86 -20.67 2.07 4.79
C VAL A 86 -20.72 3.55 4.44
N THR A 87 -20.63 3.89 3.16
CA THR A 87 -20.41 5.28 2.74
C THR A 87 -20.88 5.54 1.31
N THR A 88 -20.94 6.81 0.92
CA THR A 88 -21.00 7.22 -0.48
C THR A 88 -19.60 7.47 -1.06
N PRO A 89 -19.40 7.45 -2.39
CA PRO A 89 -18.11 7.74 -3.00
C PRO A 89 -17.57 9.11 -2.60
N GLN A 90 -18.40 10.16 -2.67
CA GLN A 90 -17.97 11.51 -2.34
C GLN A 90 -17.50 11.64 -0.88
N ARG A 91 -18.24 11.04 0.06
CA ARG A 91 -17.86 11.08 1.47
C ARG A 91 -16.59 10.28 1.73
N LEU A 92 -16.43 9.12 1.10
CA LEU A 92 -15.21 8.33 1.20
C LEU A 92 -13.99 9.11 0.66
N ILE A 93 -14.14 9.78 -0.48
CA ILE A 93 -13.11 10.63 -1.06
C ILE A 93 -12.72 11.76 -0.11
N ASP A 94 -13.68 12.38 0.57
CA ASP A 94 -13.40 13.41 1.57
C ASP A 94 -12.56 12.87 2.74
N HIS A 95 -12.88 11.68 3.25
CA HIS A 95 -12.11 11.03 4.33
C HIS A 95 -10.71 10.63 3.87
N ILE A 96 -10.56 10.11 2.65
CA ILE A 96 -9.25 9.81 2.05
C ILE A 96 -8.41 11.09 1.92
N ARG A 97 -8.99 12.18 1.41
CA ARG A 97 -8.28 13.46 1.23
C ARG A 97 -7.82 14.08 2.54
N ARG A 98 -8.52 13.76 3.63
CA ARG A 98 -8.25 14.27 4.98
C ARG A 98 -7.37 13.35 5.82
N ASP A 99 -6.98 12.20 5.28
CA ASP A 99 -6.18 11.19 5.98
C ASP A 99 -6.92 10.63 7.23
N ASN A 100 -8.25 10.58 7.16
CA ASN A 100 -9.11 10.10 8.25
C ASN A 100 -9.27 8.56 8.21
N ILE A 101 -9.07 7.94 7.05
CA ILE A 101 -9.32 6.52 6.81
C ILE A 101 -8.12 5.87 6.12
N ASP A 102 -7.69 4.72 6.64
CA ASP A 102 -6.70 3.86 5.98
C ASP A 102 -7.41 2.77 5.17
N LEU A 103 -7.00 2.60 3.91
CA LEU A 103 -7.54 1.62 2.99
C LEU A 103 -6.57 0.46 2.70
N SER A 104 -5.43 0.42 3.38
CA SER A 104 -4.35 -0.57 3.16
C SER A 104 -4.80 -2.03 3.35
N ARG A 105 -5.82 -2.24 4.19
CA ARG A 105 -6.32 -3.56 4.60
C ARG A 105 -7.69 -3.92 4.05
N VAL A 106 -8.26 -3.09 3.19
CA VAL A 106 -9.56 -3.38 2.58
C VAL A 106 -9.42 -4.57 1.63
N ALA A 107 -10.04 -5.69 2.02
CA ALA A 107 -10.02 -6.93 1.27
C ALA A 107 -11.27 -7.08 0.37
N VAL A 108 -12.39 -6.50 0.78
CA VAL A 108 -13.68 -6.62 0.08
C VAL A 108 -14.30 -5.25 -0.14
N CYS A 109 -14.86 -5.05 -1.34
CA CYS A 109 -15.61 -3.85 -1.70
C CYS A 109 -16.96 -4.25 -2.28
N VAL A 110 -18.03 -3.95 -1.57
CA VAL A 110 -19.41 -4.17 -1.99
C VAL A 110 -19.94 -2.90 -2.64
N LEU A 111 -20.40 -3.03 -3.89
CA LEU A 111 -20.87 -1.93 -4.72
C LEU A 111 -22.34 -2.14 -5.07
N ASN A 112 -23.10 -1.06 -4.99
CA ASN A 112 -24.49 -0.98 -5.42
C ASN A 112 -24.66 0.26 -6.30
N PRO A 113 -24.28 0.20 -7.59
CA PRO A 113 -24.32 1.35 -8.47
C PRO A 113 -25.73 1.93 -8.64
N PRO A 114 -25.84 3.24 -8.91
CA PRO A 114 -27.09 3.85 -9.32
C PRO A 114 -27.42 3.47 -10.77
N THR A 115 -28.69 3.42 -11.12
CA THR A 115 -29.14 3.24 -12.52
C THR A 115 -29.23 4.59 -13.24
N GLY A 116 -29.08 4.60 -14.56
CA GLY A 116 -29.29 5.78 -15.39
C GLY A 116 -28.16 6.83 -15.33
N LYS A 117 -28.52 8.13 -15.33
CA LYS A 117 -27.57 9.24 -15.61
C LYS A 117 -26.45 9.42 -14.57
N SER A 118 -26.64 8.93 -13.35
CA SER A 118 -25.66 9.09 -12.25
C SER A 118 -24.52 8.08 -12.31
N ILE A 119 -24.61 7.04 -13.16
CA ILE A 119 -23.59 5.97 -13.26
C ILE A 119 -22.22 6.52 -13.65
N GLY A 120 -22.16 7.50 -14.56
CA GLY A 120 -20.89 8.03 -15.06
C GLY A 120 -20.08 8.74 -13.96
N GLN A 121 -20.74 9.57 -13.15
CA GLN A 121 -20.10 10.25 -12.02
C GLN A 121 -19.69 9.24 -10.94
N PHE A 122 -20.58 8.29 -10.62
CA PHE A 122 -20.30 7.23 -9.65
C PHE A 122 -19.09 6.38 -10.07
N SER A 123 -19.02 5.99 -11.34
CA SER A 123 -17.90 5.26 -11.94
C SER A 123 -16.59 6.04 -11.84
N ALA A 124 -16.59 7.32 -12.20
CA ALA A 124 -15.39 8.18 -12.09
C ALA A 124 -14.87 8.29 -10.64
N ASP A 125 -15.79 8.42 -9.68
CA ASP A 125 -15.44 8.47 -8.26
C ASP A 125 -14.90 7.12 -7.77
N LEU A 126 -15.49 6.00 -8.20
CA LEU A 126 -14.97 4.66 -7.91
C LEU A 126 -13.58 4.44 -8.50
N HIS A 127 -13.31 4.85 -9.74
CA HIS A 127 -11.97 4.79 -10.33
C HIS A 127 -10.95 5.54 -9.47
N TYR A 128 -11.30 6.73 -9.00
CA TYR A 128 -10.45 7.47 -8.06
C TYR A 128 -10.22 6.70 -6.76
N ILE A 129 -11.27 6.15 -6.13
CA ILE A 129 -11.17 5.35 -4.90
C ILE A 129 -10.28 4.12 -5.13
N TYR A 130 -10.45 3.41 -6.25
CA TYR A 130 -9.67 2.23 -6.57
C TYR A 130 -8.18 2.52 -6.79
N THR A 131 -7.80 3.77 -7.13
CA THR A 131 -6.39 4.19 -7.13
C THR A 131 -5.76 4.33 -5.74
N LYS A 132 -6.56 4.26 -4.67
CA LYS A 132 -6.13 4.46 -3.29
C LYS A 132 -5.91 3.17 -2.52
N PHE A 133 -6.35 2.03 -3.06
CA PHE A 133 -6.07 0.73 -2.46
C PHE A 133 -4.63 0.29 -2.77
N ASP A 134 -3.95 -0.25 -1.77
CA ASP A 134 -2.62 -0.86 -1.94
C ASP A 134 -2.69 -2.18 -2.72
N ARG A 135 -3.81 -2.90 -2.60
CA ARG A 135 -4.14 -4.12 -3.34
C ARG A 135 -5.57 -4.02 -3.84
N GLN A 136 -5.85 -4.54 -5.04
CA GLN A 136 -7.23 -4.54 -5.53
C GLN A 136 -8.11 -5.42 -4.63
N PRO A 137 -9.18 -4.87 -4.02
CA PRO A 137 -10.09 -5.66 -3.21
C PRO A 137 -10.93 -6.58 -4.08
N THR A 138 -11.48 -7.62 -3.47
CA THR A 138 -12.52 -8.44 -4.10
C THR A 138 -13.80 -7.61 -4.21
N THR A 139 -14.24 -7.35 -5.44
CA THR A 139 -15.41 -6.53 -5.70
C THR A 139 -16.67 -7.38 -5.82
N ILE A 140 -17.65 -7.14 -4.96
CA ILE A 140 -18.99 -7.72 -5.04
C ILE A 140 -19.93 -6.63 -5.54
N LEU A 141 -20.50 -6.85 -6.72
CA LEU A 141 -21.41 -5.89 -7.35
C LEU A 141 -22.84 -6.42 -7.29
N PHE A 142 -23.76 -5.64 -6.74
CA PHE A 142 -25.20 -5.88 -6.80
C PHE A 142 -25.82 -4.93 -7.82
N THR A 143 -26.46 -5.46 -8.86
CA THR A 143 -27.08 -4.65 -9.90
C THR A 143 -28.44 -5.20 -10.32
N ARG A 144 -29.33 -4.28 -10.70
CA ARG A 144 -30.62 -4.58 -11.35
C ARG A 144 -30.55 -4.46 -12.87
N ALA A 145 -29.45 -3.94 -13.39
CA ALA A 145 -29.35 -3.49 -14.77
C ALA A 145 -28.72 -4.54 -15.68
N GLU A 146 -29.23 -4.60 -16.92
CA GLU A 146 -28.56 -5.27 -18.02
C GLU A 146 -27.20 -4.58 -18.29
N SER A 147 -26.22 -5.32 -18.83
CA SER A 147 -24.81 -4.90 -18.93
C SER A 147 -24.58 -3.50 -19.53
N ASP A 148 -25.49 -2.99 -20.36
CA ASP A 148 -25.37 -1.67 -20.99
C ASP A 148 -25.43 -0.48 -20.01
N GLU A 149 -25.99 -0.64 -18.80
CA GLU A 149 -26.01 0.44 -17.78
C GLU A 149 -24.78 0.45 -16.84
N MET A 150 -23.83 -0.47 -17.03
CA MET A 150 -22.67 -0.65 -16.13
C MET A 150 -21.40 0.10 -16.58
N ALA A 151 -21.54 1.03 -17.52
CA ALA A 151 -20.45 1.70 -18.23
C ALA A 151 -19.31 2.17 -17.29
N GLY A 152 -18.12 1.56 -17.45
CA GLY A 152 -16.89 1.90 -16.75
C GLY A 152 -16.71 1.26 -15.37
N ILE A 153 -17.75 0.67 -14.76
CA ILE A 153 -17.62 -0.10 -13.51
C ILE A 153 -17.10 -1.52 -13.81
N GLU A 154 -17.39 -2.04 -15.00
CA GLU A 154 -16.92 -3.36 -15.45
C GLU A 154 -15.40 -3.50 -15.39
N ASP A 155 -14.67 -2.41 -15.67
CA ASP A 155 -13.21 -2.37 -15.59
C ASP A 155 -12.67 -2.62 -14.17
N LEU A 156 -13.50 -2.39 -13.16
CA LEU A 156 -13.16 -2.60 -11.75
C LEU A 156 -13.33 -4.06 -11.33
N ILE A 157 -14.03 -4.89 -12.13
CA ILE A 157 -14.39 -6.26 -11.78
C ILE A 157 -13.68 -7.24 -12.70
N ARG A 158 -12.65 -7.92 -12.18
CA ARG A 158 -11.89 -8.90 -12.95
C ARG A 158 -12.62 -10.25 -12.98
N ARG A 159 -13.11 -10.67 -14.16
CA ARG A 159 -13.78 -11.98 -14.40
C ARG A 159 -14.92 -12.26 -13.40
N PRO A 160 -16.02 -11.49 -13.45
CA PRO A 160 -17.14 -11.69 -12.53
C PRO A 160 -17.79 -13.07 -12.72
N ALA A 161 -17.93 -13.82 -11.63
CA ALA A 161 -18.96 -14.85 -11.55
C ALA A 161 -20.32 -14.16 -11.36
N THR A 162 -21.31 -14.48 -12.20
CA THR A 162 -22.67 -13.91 -12.12
C THR A 162 -23.58 -14.86 -11.35
N VAL A 163 -24.35 -14.32 -10.41
CA VAL A 163 -25.34 -15.04 -9.60
C VAL A 163 -26.66 -14.29 -9.70
N SER A 164 -27.71 -14.92 -10.24
CA SER A 164 -29.05 -14.32 -10.29
C SER A 164 -29.86 -14.74 -9.06
N LEU A 165 -30.43 -13.77 -8.35
CA LEU A 165 -31.23 -14.00 -7.14
C LEU A 165 -32.69 -14.43 -7.44
N GLU A 166 -33.08 -14.49 -8.71
CA GLU A 166 -34.44 -14.86 -9.14
C GLU A 166 -34.70 -16.38 -9.12
N ASP A 167 -33.64 -17.20 -9.15
CA ASP A 167 -33.70 -18.67 -9.18
C ASP A 167 -33.08 -19.34 -7.94
N ALA A 168 -33.06 -18.65 -6.80
CA ALA A 168 -32.52 -19.22 -5.57
C ALA A 168 -33.49 -20.26 -4.96
N ASP A 169 -33.52 -21.45 -5.55
CA ASP A 169 -33.77 -22.68 -4.79
C ASP A 169 -32.77 -22.65 -3.61
N PRO A 170 -33.19 -22.88 -2.34
CA PRO A 170 -32.26 -22.89 -1.22
C PRO A 170 -31.11 -23.85 -1.56
N PRO A 171 -29.85 -23.50 -1.25
CA PRO A 171 -28.71 -24.27 -1.70
C PRO A 171 -28.92 -25.72 -1.27
N LYS A 172 -29.10 -26.63 -2.25
CA LYS A 172 -29.01 -28.05 -1.99
C LYS A 172 -27.62 -28.26 -1.45
N SER A 173 -27.52 -28.62 -0.17
CA SER A 173 -26.30 -29.06 0.46
C SER A 173 -25.79 -30.26 -0.33
N ASP A 174 -24.89 -30.02 -1.28
CA ASP A 174 -24.05 -31.06 -1.84
C ASP A 174 -23.00 -31.38 -0.77
N PRO A 175 -23.07 -32.56 -0.11
CA PRO A 175 -22.10 -32.93 0.92
C PRO A 175 -20.76 -33.35 0.31
N SER A 176 -20.56 -33.17 -0.99
CA SER A 176 -19.46 -33.79 -1.76
C SER A 176 -18.58 -32.80 -2.51
N ARG A 177 -18.58 -31.51 -2.11
CA ARG A 177 -17.50 -30.58 -2.48
C ARG A 177 -16.62 -30.31 -1.28
N GLU A 178 -15.69 -31.25 -1.05
CA GLU A 178 -14.49 -30.94 -0.30
C GLU A 178 -13.87 -29.66 -0.88
N PRO A 179 -13.42 -28.72 -0.03
CA PRO A 179 -12.70 -27.55 -0.51
C PRO A 179 -11.46 -28.05 -1.23
N LYS A 180 -11.40 -27.86 -2.55
CA LYS A 180 -10.15 -27.95 -3.28
C LYS A 180 -9.28 -26.83 -2.74
N GLN A 181 -8.38 -27.20 -1.84
CA GLN A 181 -7.21 -26.42 -1.48
C GLN A 181 -6.43 -26.19 -2.76
N GLU A 182 -6.69 -25.06 -3.41
CA GLU A 182 -5.76 -24.52 -4.38
C GLU A 182 -4.60 -23.94 -3.57
N GLN A 183 -3.69 -24.83 -3.17
CA GLN A 183 -2.32 -24.47 -2.82
C GLN A 183 -1.72 -23.78 -4.05
N THR A 184 -1.77 -22.46 -4.07
CA THR A 184 -0.72 -21.71 -4.76
C THR A 184 0.46 -21.66 -3.80
N GLU A 185 1.23 -22.74 -3.78
CA GLU A 185 2.63 -22.66 -3.40
C GLU A 185 3.40 -21.82 -4.43
N MET A 186 4.55 -21.32 -3.99
CA MET A 186 5.57 -20.52 -4.67
C MET A 186 5.39 -19.00 -4.47
N ALA A 187 6.22 -18.30 -3.70
CA ALA A 187 7.41 -18.69 -2.97
C ALA A 187 7.64 -17.67 -1.84
N ASN A 188 8.00 -18.12 -0.65
CA ASN A 188 8.77 -17.29 0.26
C ASN A 188 10.09 -16.95 -0.45
N SER A 189 10.19 -15.74 -0.99
CA SER A 189 11.47 -15.12 -1.30
C SER A 189 11.63 -13.94 -0.36
N ASP A 190 12.32 -14.17 0.76
CA ASP A 190 13.11 -13.21 1.54
C ASP A 190 12.82 -11.72 1.26
N LEU A 191 11.72 -11.20 1.79
CA LEU A 191 11.54 -9.75 1.93
C LEU A 191 12.14 -9.33 3.29
N PRO A 192 13.16 -8.44 3.31
CA PRO A 192 13.86 -8.03 4.53
C PRO A 192 13.03 -6.99 5.30
N PHE A 193 11.83 -7.36 5.73
CA PHE A 193 10.93 -6.50 6.49
C PHE A 193 10.69 -7.12 7.87
N ASP A 194 11.44 -6.65 8.86
CA ASP A 194 11.25 -6.99 10.27
C ASP A 194 10.38 -5.92 10.96
N PRO A 195 9.11 -6.22 11.29
CA PRO A 195 8.17 -5.23 11.82
C PRO A 195 8.59 -4.63 13.16
N GLU A 196 9.28 -5.39 14.02
CA GLU A 196 9.61 -4.95 15.38
C GLU A 196 10.80 -3.97 15.39
N SER A 197 11.88 -4.32 14.68
CA SER A 197 13.05 -3.45 14.50
C SER A 197 12.68 -2.15 13.78
N THR A 198 11.81 -2.24 12.76
CA THR A 198 11.34 -1.10 11.97
C THR A 198 10.53 -0.11 12.81
N ALA A 199 9.67 -0.61 13.70
CA ALA A 199 8.89 0.23 14.61
C ALA A 199 9.79 0.97 15.63
N GLN A 200 10.88 0.34 16.08
CA GLN A 200 11.84 0.97 16.98
C GLN A 200 12.62 2.09 16.28
N GLN A 201 13.06 1.87 15.04
CA GLN A 201 13.73 2.89 14.23
C GLN A 201 12.83 4.13 14.00
N LEU A 202 11.54 3.93 13.74
CA LEU A 202 10.58 5.03 13.62
C LEU A 202 10.48 5.85 14.90
N ARG A 203 10.39 5.19 16.06
CA ARG A 203 10.37 5.86 17.36
C ARG A 203 11.64 6.69 17.60
N ASP A 204 12.80 6.16 17.23
CA ASP A 204 14.08 6.86 17.39
C ASP A 204 14.25 8.05 16.41
N ILE A 205 13.68 7.97 15.20
CA ILE A 205 13.65 9.10 14.25
C ILE A 205 12.73 10.21 14.79
N VAL A 206 11.53 9.84 15.26
CA VAL A 206 10.58 10.81 15.83
C VAL A 206 11.16 11.50 17.05
N ARG A 207 11.87 10.76 17.92
CA ARG A 207 12.55 11.35 19.08
C ARG A 207 13.59 12.41 18.67
N ARG A 208 14.48 12.09 17.72
CA ARG A 208 15.52 13.02 17.23
C ARG A 208 14.96 14.28 16.58
N ILE A 209 13.87 14.16 15.83
CA ILE A 209 13.17 15.32 15.26
C ILE A 209 12.69 16.30 16.35
N HIS A 210 12.29 15.78 17.52
CA HIS A 210 11.81 16.62 18.62
C HIS A 210 12.93 17.12 19.54
N GLU A 211 14.03 16.37 19.69
CA GLU A 211 15.09 16.65 20.66
C GLU A 211 16.33 17.35 20.07
N GLU A 212 16.64 17.14 18.79
CA GLU A 212 17.94 17.50 18.20
C GLU A 212 17.85 18.49 17.02
N GLU A 213 16.70 18.58 16.34
CA GLU A 213 16.56 19.31 15.07
C GLU A 213 15.94 20.71 15.22
N ASP A 214 16.43 21.68 14.43
CA ASP A 214 15.87 23.04 14.38
C ASP A 214 14.51 23.06 13.64
N PRO A 215 13.40 23.49 14.30
CA PRO A 215 12.08 23.59 13.67
C PRO A 215 12.05 24.51 12.43
N ALA A 216 12.89 25.54 12.38
CA ALA A 216 12.96 26.46 11.25
C ALA A 216 13.55 25.78 10.00
N GLU A 217 14.64 25.04 10.19
CA GLU A 217 15.29 24.24 9.15
C GLU A 217 14.37 23.11 8.65
N MET A 218 13.72 22.38 9.56
CA MET A 218 12.79 21.31 9.22
C MET A 218 11.61 21.80 8.36
N ASN A 219 11.12 23.02 8.64
CA ASN A 219 10.07 23.64 7.84
C ASN A 219 10.53 24.03 6.43
N GLN A 220 11.81 24.35 6.23
CA GLN A 220 12.35 24.61 4.88
C GLN A 220 12.35 23.33 4.04
N TYR A 221 12.83 22.22 4.59
CA TYR A 221 12.78 20.91 3.91
C TYR A 221 11.34 20.48 3.62
N LYS A 222 10.42 20.66 4.57
CA LYS A 222 8.99 20.38 4.38
C LYS A 222 8.40 21.19 3.22
N ARG A 223 8.73 22.48 3.10
CA ARG A 223 8.29 23.34 1.97
C ARG A 223 8.92 22.90 0.65
N PHE A 224 10.20 22.56 0.66
CA PHE A 224 10.93 22.09 -0.51
C PHE A 224 10.34 20.78 -1.06
N ILE A 225 10.12 19.79 -0.19
CA ILE A 225 9.44 18.53 -0.54
C ILE A 225 8.03 18.82 -1.04
N LYS A 226 7.28 19.71 -0.39
CA LYS A 226 5.93 20.07 -0.85
C LYS A 226 5.93 20.70 -2.25
N LYS A 227 6.97 21.46 -2.60
CA LYS A 227 7.12 22.14 -3.89
C LYS A 227 7.53 21.18 -5.01
N HIS A 228 8.35 20.17 -4.71
CA HIS A 228 8.98 19.30 -5.71
C HIS A 228 8.42 17.87 -5.76
N VAL A 229 7.74 17.43 -4.70
CA VAL A 229 7.09 16.12 -4.62
C VAL A 229 5.58 16.34 -4.60
N SER A 230 4.94 15.81 -5.65
CA SER A 230 3.48 15.79 -5.77
C SER A 230 2.85 15.20 -4.51
N ILE A 231 1.69 15.71 -4.10
CA ILE A 231 1.02 15.28 -2.87
C ILE A 231 0.78 13.75 -2.84
N PHE A 232 0.56 13.15 -4.01
CA PHE A 232 0.36 11.70 -4.20
C PHE A 232 1.65 10.87 -4.10
N ALA A 233 2.81 11.49 -4.31
CA ALA A 233 4.09 10.84 -4.23
C ALA A 233 4.76 11.02 -2.87
N ARG A 234 4.21 11.83 -1.95
CA ARG A 234 4.86 12.12 -0.66
C ARG A 234 4.87 10.94 0.29
N GLY A 235 3.78 10.17 0.37
CA GLY A 235 3.73 8.93 1.15
C GLY A 235 4.72 7.90 0.62
N TYR A 236 4.71 7.65 -0.69
CA TYR A 236 5.68 6.79 -1.36
C TYR A 236 7.12 7.31 -1.26
N PHE A 237 7.33 8.62 -1.31
CA PHE A 237 8.63 9.27 -1.15
C PHE A 237 9.14 9.06 0.28
N THR A 238 8.31 9.28 1.29
CA THR A 238 8.65 9.02 2.69
C THR A 238 8.88 7.54 2.94
N ALA A 239 8.04 6.65 2.40
CA ALA A 239 8.21 5.19 2.49
C ALA A 239 9.46 4.72 1.75
N TYR A 240 9.81 5.32 0.61
CA TYR A 240 11.04 5.03 -0.13
C TYR A 240 12.28 5.53 0.60
N LEU A 241 12.24 6.75 1.16
CA LEU A 241 13.32 7.27 2.01
C LEU A 241 13.46 6.43 3.28
N PHE A 242 12.35 6.06 3.91
CA PHE A 242 12.34 5.20 5.07
C PHE A 242 12.85 3.81 4.72
N LYS A 243 12.45 3.22 3.59
CA LYS A 243 13.01 1.97 3.06
C LYS A 243 14.50 2.11 2.70
N GLN A 244 14.97 3.27 2.27
CA GLN A 244 16.42 3.51 2.08
C GLN A 244 17.14 3.63 3.42
N LEU A 245 16.48 4.14 4.46
CA LEU A 245 17.01 4.26 5.82
C LEU A 245 16.93 2.93 6.61
N ALA A 246 15.93 2.10 6.33
CA ALA A 246 15.61 0.85 7.03
C ALA A 246 16.06 -0.40 6.26
N GLY A 247 16.03 -0.35 4.92
CA GLY A 247 16.56 -1.36 3.99
C GLY A 247 17.93 -0.97 3.41
N GLY A 248 18.43 0.20 3.75
CA GLY A 248 19.86 0.33 3.99
C GLY A 248 20.11 -0.39 5.30
N SER A 249 21.05 -1.34 5.27
CA SER A 249 21.85 -1.77 6.41
C SER A 249 21.73 -0.79 7.56
N THR A 250 21.56 -1.33 8.77
CA THR A 250 22.20 -0.80 9.98
C THR A 250 22.90 0.52 9.70
N LEU A 251 22.41 1.62 10.26
CA LEU A 251 23.26 2.77 10.56
C LEU A 251 24.38 2.31 11.52
N SER A 252 25.18 1.32 11.11
CA SER A 252 26.61 1.35 11.23
C SER A 252 26.99 2.65 10.55
N SER A 253 27.22 3.66 11.38
CA SER A 253 27.79 4.95 11.07
C SER A 253 29.23 4.81 10.52
N ASN A 254 29.49 3.78 9.70
CA ASN A 254 30.81 3.27 9.37
C ASN A 254 30.89 2.78 7.92
N GLN A 255 30.09 3.29 6.98
CA GLN A 255 30.39 3.08 5.57
C GLN A 255 31.54 3.99 5.13
N LYS A 256 32.51 3.42 4.42
CA LYS A 256 33.66 4.13 3.86
C LYS A 256 33.53 4.18 2.35
N SER A 257 33.74 5.37 1.80
CA SER A 257 33.74 5.58 0.36
C SER A 257 35.08 5.12 -0.22
N ILE A 258 35.04 4.23 -1.20
CA ILE A 258 36.19 3.63 -1.87
C ILE A 258 36.28 4.21 -3.28
N PHE A 259 37.46 4.73 -3.62
CA PHE A 259 37.81 5.17 -4.96
C PHE A 259 38.25 3.98 -5.82
N VAL A 260 37.75 3.94 -7.06
CA VAL A 260 38.13 2.97 -8.09
C VAL A 260 38.56 3.71 -9.34
N SER A 261 39.75 3.42 -9.88
CA SER A 261 40.30 4.04 -11.09
C SER A 261 39.67 3.54 -12.41
N ALA A 262 38.36 3.32 -12.41
CA ALA A 262 37.59 2.88 -13.56
C ALA A 262 36.24 3.61 -13.61
N GLY A 263 35.86 4.12 -14.79
CA GLY A 263 34.67 4.96 -14.97
C GLY A 263 34.01 4.76 -16.35
N ARG A 264 33.06 5.64 -16.70
CA ARG A 264 32.22 5.53 -17.91
C ARG A 264 33.01 5.45 -19.21
N ASN A 265 34.13 6.17 -19.33
CA ASN A 265 34.98 6.11 -20.53
C ASN A 265 35.60 4.72 -20.75
N ARG A 266 35.69 3.90 -19.69
CA ARG A 266 36.12 2.50 -19.75
C ARG A 266 34.93 1.53 -19.83
N ARG A 267 33.75 2.07 -20.21
CA ARG A 267 32.44 1.42 -20.29
C ARG A 267 31.95 0.81 -18.98
N VAL A 268 32.48 1.28 -17.84
CA VAL A 268 32.13 0.70 -16.53
C VAL A 268 30.77 1.21 -16.11
N HIS A 269 29.90 0.28 -15.73
CA HIS A 269 28.57 0.56 -15.21
C HIS A 269 28.47 0.15 -13.73
N ALA A 270 27.47 0.67 -13.01
CA ALA A 270 27.27 0.35 -11.60
C ALA A 270 27.17 -1.17 -11.35
N ARG A 271 26.49 -1.91 -12.22
CA ARG A 271 26.39 -3.39 -12.16
C ARG A 271 27.76 -4.09 -12.22
N ASP A 272 28.71 -3.52 -12.97
CA ASP A 272 30.04 -4.09 -13.13
C ASP A 272 30.84 -3.90 -11.83
N LEU A 273 30.66 -2.77 -11.15
CA LEU A 273 31.27 -2.49 -9.85
C LEU A 273 30.65 -3.36 -8.74
N VAL A 274 29.33 -3.55 -8.73
CA VAL A 274 28.68 -4.50 -7.81
C VAL A 274 29.29 -5.89 -7.96
N THR A 275 29.41 -6.36 -9.21
CA THR A 275 29.98 -7.68 -9.51
C THR A 275 31.45 -7.78 -9.09
N LEU A 276 32.23 -6.72 -9.35
CA LEU A 276 33.64 -6.63 -8.97
C LEU A 276 33.81 -6.67 -7.44
N PHE A 277 33.02 -5.91 -6.69
CA PHE A 277 33.13 -5.90 -5.22
C PHE A 277 32.57 -7.17 -4.58
N THR A 278 31.55 -7.80 -5.17
CA THR A 278 31.05 -9.12 -4.73
C THR A 278 32.04 -10.24 -5.04
N SER A 279 33.06 -10.01 -5.90
CA SER A 279 34.13 -10.98 -6.15
C SER A 279 35.23 -10.97 -5.10
N ALA A 280 35.28 -9.94 -4.25
CA ALA A 280 36.15 -9.91 -3.07
C ALA A 280 35.54 -10.74 -1.94
N ASP A 281 36.38 -11.35 -1.12
CA ASP A 281 35.91 -12.31 -0.12
C ASP A 281 35.10 -11.62 0.99
N GLY A 282 33.97 -12.24 1.36
CA GLY A 282 33.08 -11.74 2.42
C GLY A 282 32.25 -10.50 2.09
N VAL A 283 32.30 -9.98 0.85
CA VAL A 283 31.46 -8.85 0.41
C VAL A 283 30.19 -9.36 -0.26
N THR A 284 29.06 -8.99 0.32
CA THR A 284 27.72 -9.26 -0.22
C THR A 284 27.13 -8.00 -0.83
N ARG A 285 26.02 -8.14 -1.58
CA ARG A 285 25.33 -6.98 -2.17
C ARG A 285 24.81 -6.00 -1.13
N ASP A 286 24.48 -6.49 0.07
CA ASP A 286 23.93 -5.66 1.15
C ASP A 286 25.00 -4.78 1.82
N ASP A 287 26.28 -5.13 1.65
CA ASP A 287 27.40 -4.35 2.16
C ASP A 287 27.77 -3.16 1.25
N ILE A 288 27.25 -3.16 0.01
CA ILE A 288 27.56 -2.16 -1.02
C ILE A 288 26.48 -1.08 -0.99
N GLY A 289 26.87 0.12 -0.56
CA GLY A 289 26.02 1.30 -0.51
C GLY A 289 25.94 2.06 -1.84
N GLN A 290 26.00 3.40 -1.78
CA GLN A 290 25.89 4.22 -2.98
C GLN A 290 27.07 4.01 -3.94
N ILE A 291 26.76 3.87 -5.23
CA ILE A 291 27.74 3.79 -6.31
C ILE A 291 27.63 5.02 -7.21
N LYS A 292 28.73 5.76 -7.34
CA LYS A 292 28.83 6.94 -8.20
C LYS A 292 29.87 6.70 -9.29
N VAL A 293 29.41 6.49 -10.52
CA VAL A 293 30.28 6.28 -11.69
C VAL A 293 30.52 7.62 -12.38
N LEU A 294 31.78 8.06 -12.43
CA LEU A 294 32.21 9.26 -13.16
C LEU A 294 32.93 8.87 -14.44
N ASP A 295 33.43 9.86 -15.20
CA ASP A 295 33.96 9.60 -16.54
C ASP A 295 35.23 8.76 -16.52
N ASN A 296 36.14 9.02 -15.58
CA ASN A 296 37.45 8.37 -15.50
C ASN A 296 37.63 7.46 -14.27
N TYR A 297 36.79 7.61 -13.26
CA TYR A 297 36.86 6.88 -11.99
C TYR A 297 35.47 6.69 -11.39
N SER A 298 35.35 5.91 -10.33
CA SER A 298 34.10 5.65 -9.63
C SER A 298 34.30 5.67 -8.12
N PHE A 299 33.22 5.91 -7.40
CA PHE A 299 33.14 5.76 -5.95
C PHE A 299 32.13 4.69 -5.59
N VAL A 300 32.48 3.86 -4.62
CA VAL A 300 31.62 2.81 -4.06
C VAL A 300 31.65 2.93 -2.55
N GLU A 301 30.49 3.07 -1.92
CA GLU A 301 30.38 2.99 -0.46
C GLU A 301 30.33 1.54 -0.03
N LEU A 302 31.12 1.20 0.97
CA LEU A 302 31.24 -0.15 1.53
C LEU A 302 31.35 -0.08 3.04
N ASP A 303 30.78 -1.06 3.74
CA ASP A 303 30.93 -1.17 5.19
C ASP A 303 32.43 -1.20 5.59
N ALA A 304 32.83 -0.38 6.58
CA ALA A 304 34.24 -0.22 6.97
C ALA A 304 34.88 -1.50 7.46
N ALA A 305 34.10 -2.43 8.00
CA ALA A 305 34.58 -3.74 8.42
C ALA A 305 35.13 -4.54 7.23
N LYS A 306 34.52 -4.38 6.05
CA LYS A 306 34.86 -5.11 4.81
C LYS A 306 35.67 -4.28 3.83
N ALA A 307 35.62 -2.95 3.95
CA ALA A 307 36.32 -2.03 3.06
C ALA A 307 37.84 -2.25 3.01
N LYS A 308 38.48 -2.59 4.13
CA LYS A 308 39.94 -2.86 4.15
C LYS A 308 40.29 -4.10 3.32
N GLN A 309 39.56 -5.19 3.53
CA GLN A 309 39.77 -6.46 2.81
C GLN A 309 39.51 -6.29 1.32
N ALA A 310 38.39 -5.66 0.95
CA ALA A 310 38.04 -5.41 -0.44
C ALA A 310 39.08 -4.53 -1.18
N ILE A 311 39.73 -3.59 -0.49
CA ILE A 311 40.82 -2.79 -1.08
C ILE A 311 42.05 -3.66 -1.33
N GLU A 312 42.45 -4.50 -0.37
CA GLU A 312 43.62 -5.38 -0.51
C GLU A 312 43.43 -6.39 -1.65
N ASP A 313 42.23 -6.96 -1.78
CA ASP A 313 41.93 -7.98 -2.79
C ASP A 313 41.80 -7.38 -4.20
N LEU A 314 41.22 -6.18 -4.33
CA LEU A 314 40.90 -5.59 -5.64
C LEU A 314 42.00 -4.66 -6.17
N ASN A 315 42.85 -4.10 -5.30
CA ASN A 315 43.89 -3.18 -5.71
C ASN A 315 45.01 -3.91 -6.48
N GLY A 316 45.23 -3.50 -7.74
CA GLY A 316 46.22 -4.11 -8.63
C GLY A 316 45.67 -5.24 -9.52
N THR A 317 44.41 -5.63 -9.37
CA THR A 317 43.75 -6.63 -10.23
C THR A 317 43.60 -6.13 -11.67
N ASP A 318 43.61 -7.04 -12.65
CA ASP A 318 43.30 -6.66 -14.03
C ASP A 318 41.79 -6.54 -14.20
N PHE A 319 41.33 -5.35 -14.54
CA PHE A 319 39.94 -5.12 -14.89
C PHE A 319 39.87 -4.43 -16.25
N ARG A 320 39.39 -5.19 -17.24
CA ARG A 320 39.26 -4.77 -18.64
C ARG A 320 40.59 -4.29 -19.24
N GLY A 321 41.65 -5.08 -19.04
CA GLY A 321 42.95 -4.90 -19.69
C GLY A 321 43.79 -3.77 -19.12
N ARG A 322 43.46 -3.22 -17.94
CA ARG A 322 44.42 -2.42 -17.16
C ARG A 322 44.25 -2.70 -15.68
N LYS A 323 45.34 -2.51 -14.94
CA LYS A 323 45.34 -2.60 -13.48
C LYS A 323 44.37 -1.60 -12.86
N LEU A 324 43.57 -2.10 -11.93
CA LEU A 324 42.65 -1.34 -11.12
C LEU A 324 43.43 -0.72 -9.94
N THR A 325 43.19 0.55 -9.64
CA THR A 325 43.66 1.18 -8.42
C THR A 325 42.46 1.42 -7.52
N VAL A 326 42.48 0.80 -6.35
CA VAL A 326 41.41 0.87 -5.36
C VAL A 326 42.00 1.43 -4.07
N ASN A 327 41.42 2.50 -3.55
CA ASN A 327 41.89 3.17 -2.34
C ASN A 327 40.72 3.80 -1.59
N TYR A 328 40.90 4.15 -0.32
CA TYR A 328 39.93 5.01 0.36
C TYR A 328 39.81 6.36 -0.37
N ALA A 329 38.57 6.82 -0.55
CA ALA A 329 38.32 8.14 -1.10
C ALA A 329 38.82 9.21 -0.12
N ARG A 330 39.68 10.11 -0.59
CA ARG A 330 40.08 11.28 0.21
C ARG A 330 38.91 12.26 0.25
N LYS A 331 38.38 12.56 1.44
CA LYS A 331 37.45 13.68 1.64
C LYS A 331 38.18 14.97 1.23
N LYS A 332 37.57 15.74 0.35
CA LYS A 332 38.02 17.08 -0.04
C LYS A 332 36.93 18.07 0.34
#